data_AF-A0ABD3R5D0-F1
#
_entry.id   AF-A0ABD3R5D0-F1
#
_cell.length_a   1.000
_cell.length_b   1.000
_cell.length_c   1.000
_cell.angle_alpha   90.00
_cell.angle_beta   90.00
_cell.angle_gamma   90.00
#
_symmetry.space_group_name_H-M   'P 1'
#
loop_
_entity.id
_entity.type
_entity.pdbx_description
1 polymer ?
#
loop_
_entity_poly.entity_id
_entity_poly.type
_entity_poly.pdbx_seq_one_letter_code
_entity_poly.pdbx_strand_id
1 'polypeptide(L)'
;MEKSSSSVIESDARNFQAPYMASISLSVLGGLFYAVAPAFSDKSTALASVALGRILGGFGRANSALGFAYVARGCPANERTSVTTLLGGVQMIGMAIAPLFSACFTGVNFSLFGIHFDNLNSVGVFIVIINVASQVVVYIFLPDLPTVEDKSSNDNESERVSESNRWLQMFRSIARDPHVGIPFLTIFTFNFNWQFIETALAPVSFDVFGWGPVEVAYVLGVMSFIVFLGMASVHNLSQKGVPDFQLLLWGLAANTFAYMLLFFLWRRK
;
A
#
# COMPACT_ATOMS: atom_id res chain seq x y z
N MET A 1 42.57 5.59 29.23
CA MET A 1 42.41 4.83 27.97
C MET A 1 41.15 3.98 28.11
N GLU A 2 39.96 4.57 28.15
CA GLU A 2 39.29 5.23 27.01
C GLU A 2 39.08 4.27 25.83
N LYS A 3 38.18 3.29 26.03
CA LYS A 3 37.57 2.47 24.97
C LYS A 3 36.45 1.59 25.54
N SER A 4 35.37 2.19 26.05
CA SER A 4 34.14 1.43 26.35
C SER A 4 32.93 2.34 26.60
N SER A 5 32.69 3.31 25.72
CA SER A 5 31.46 4.12 25.80
C SER A 5 30.88 4.47 24.42
N SER A 6 31.55 4.08 23.33
CA SER A 6 31.15 4.45 21.97
C SER A 6 30.29 3.40 21.27
N SER A 7 30.15 2.19 21.82
CA SER A 7 29.48 1.07 21.12
C SER A 7 28.10 0.70 21.66
N VAL A 8 27.62 1.37 22.72
CA VAL A 8 26.30 1.09 23.32
C VAL A 8 25.27 2.18 22.96
N ILE A 9 25.73 3.32 22.43
CA ILE A 9 24.85 4.44 22.02
C ILE A 9 24.42 4.32 20.53
N GLU A 10 25.07 3.46 19.74
CA GLU A 10 24.68 3.26 18.32
C GLU A 10 23.47 2.33 18.12
N SER A 11 23.06 1.60 19.16
CA SER A 11 21.94 0.64 19.10
C SER A 11 20.60 1.19 19.61
N ASP A 12 20.55 2.46 20.03
CA ASP A 12 19.32 3.17 20.38
C ASP A 12 18.61 3.64 19.10
N ALA A 13 17.90 2.68 18.49
CA ALA A 13 16.77 2.84 17.59
C ALA A 13 16.65 4.20 16.87
N ARG A 14 17.23 4.29 15.66
CA ARG A 14 16.84 5.28 14.64
C ARG A 14 15.31 5.29 14.52
N ASN A 15 14.70 6.30 15.10
CA ASN A 15 13.27 6.38 15.35
C ASN A 15 12.57 6.47 13.99
N PHE A 16 11.75 5.47 13.65
CA PHE A 16 11.11 5.26 12.34
C PHE A 16 12.02 5.03 11.13
N GLN A 17 13.22 5.61 11.03
CA GLN A 17 14.06 5.47 9.83
C GLN A 17 14.44 4.01 9.55
N ALA A 18 14.89 3.26 10.57
CA ALA A 18 15.24 1.85 10.40
C ALA A 18 14.06 0.99 9.89
N PRO A 19 12.85 1.04 10.50
CA PRO A 19 11.72 0.28 9.97
C PRO A 19 11.27 0.73 8.58
N TYR A 20 11.34 2.03 8.23
CA TYR A 20 11.11 2.49 6.85
C TYR A 20 12.11 1.91 5.85
N MET A 21 13.40 1.91 6.21
CA MET A 21 14.44 1.37 5.34
C MET A 21 14.27 -0.13 5.13
N ALA A 22 13.90 -0.87 6.19
CA ALA A 22 13.65 -2.30 6.13
C ALA A 22 12.44 -2.64 5.24
N SER A 23 11.30 -1.96 5.41
CA SER A 23 10.10 -2.17 4.58
C SER A 23 10.34 -1.82 3.12
N ILE A 24 11.01 -0.69 2.82
CA ILE A 24 11.34 -0.31 1.44
C ILE A 24 12.30 -1.33 0.82
N SER A 25 13.28 -1.82 1.58
CA SER A 25 14.21 -2.85 1.10
C SER A 25 13.48 -4.15 0.72
N LEU A 26 12.46 -4.56 1.50
CA LEU A 26 11.61 -5.70 1.15
C LEU A 26 10.82 -5.44 -0.15
N SER A 27 10.33 -4.22 -0.37
CA SER A 27 9.72 -3.85 -1.67
C SER A 27 10.71 -3.89 -2.83
N VAL A 28 11.96 -3.43 -2.64
CA VAL A 28 13.02 -3.53 -3.65
C VAL A 28 13.29 -4.98 -4.00
N LEU A 29 13.47 -5.85 -3.00
CA LEU A 29 13.65 -7.29 -3.21
C LEU A 29 12.46 -7.89 -3.95
N GLY A 30 11.24 -7.51 -3.57
CA GLY A 30 10.03 -7.97 -4.24
C GLY A 30 9.99 -7.60 -5.73
N GLY A 31 10.35 -6.37 -6.06
CA GLY A 31 10.47 -5.89 -7.45
C GLY A 31 11.56 -6.62 -8.25
N LEU A 32 12.69 -6.94 -7.61
CA LEU A 32 13.77 -7.72 -8.23
C LEU A 32 13.30 -9.14 -8.58
N PHE A 33 12.68 -9.86 -7.64
CA PHE A 33 12.12 -11.20 -7.89
C PHE A 33 11.09 -11.20 -9.02
N TYR A 34 10.31 -10.12 -9.13
CA TYR A 34 9.37 -9.94 -10.22
C TYR A 34 10.08 -9.74 -11.58
N ALA A 35 11.07 -8.85 -11.62
CA ALA A 35 11.82 -8.52 -12.84
C ALA A 35 12.64 -9.71 -13.39
N VAL A 36 13.22 -10.54 -12.51
CA VAL A 36 14.03 -11.70 -12.92
C VAL A 36 13.22 -12.97 -13.15
N ALA A 37 11.91 -12.97 -12.88
CA ALA A 37 11.06 -14.15 -13.09
C ALA A 37 11.20 -14.79 -14.49
N PRO A 38 11.33 -14.03 -15.60
CA PRO A 38 11.55 -14.58 -16.95
C PRO A 38 12.91 -15.27 -17.14
N ALA A 39 13.88 -15.05 -16.25
CA ALA A 39 15.18 -15.70 -16.33
C ALA A 39 15.14 -17.20 -15.96
N PHE A 40 14.06 -17.65 -15.31
CA PHE A 40 13.89 -19.04 -14.93
C PHE A 40 13.25 -19.84 -16.07
N SER A 41 13.93 -20.89 -16.53
CA SER A 41 13.41 -21.79 -17.57
C SER A 41 12.25 -22.66 -17.09
N ASP A 42 12.15 -22.93 -15.79
CA ASP A 42 11.07 -23.70 -15.20
C ASP A 42 9.89 -22.81 -14.77
N LYS A 43 8.68 -23.18 -15.21
CA LYS A 43 7.45 -22.43 -14.95
C LYS A 43 7.11 -22.37 -13.45
N SER A 44 7.41 -23.43 -12.70
CA SER A 44 7.12 -23.48 -11.26
C SER A 44 8.01 -22.50 -10.49
N THR A 45 9.29 -22.46 -10.87
CA THR A 45 10.28 -21.54 -10.28
C THR A 45 9.99 -20.08 -10.66
N ALA A 46 9.61 -19.80 -11.91
CA ALA A 46 9.17 -18.47 -12.33
C ALA A 46 7.94 -17.99 -11.55
N LEU A 47 6.93 -18.86 -11.38
CA LEU A 47 5.73 -18.56 -10.60
C LEU A 47 6.06 -18.33 -9.12
N ALA A 48 6.93 -19.15 -8.54
CA ALA A 48 7.40 -18.98 -7.17
C ALA A 48 8.13 -17.64 -7.00
N SER A 49 8.95 -17.23 -7.98
CA SER A 49 9.62 -15.93 -7.99
C SER A 49 8.60 -14.77 -7.97
N VAL A 50 7.57 -14.82 -8.82
CA VAL A 50 6.50 -13.81 -8.83
C VAL A 50 5.72 -13.80 -7.51
N ALA A 51 5.43 -14.97 -6.95
CA ALA A 51 4.72 -15.10 -5.67
C ALA A 51 5.54 -14.54 -4.50
N LEU A 52 6.83 -14.84 -4.44
CA LEU A 52 7.76 -14.25 -3.47
C LEU A 52 7.85 -12.74 -3.67
N GLY A 53 7.92 -12.27 -4.92
CA GLY A 53 7.87 -10.87 -5.27
C GLY A 53 6.65 -10.15 -4.67
N ARG A 54 5.47 -10.78 -4.78
CA ARG A 54 4.21 -10.28 -4.20
C ARG A 54 4.22 -10.27 -2.68
N ILE A 55 4.74 -11.31 -2.02
CA ILE A 55 4.80 -11.39 -0.56
C ILE A 55 5.73 -10.30 0.00
N LEU A 56 6.95 -10.20 -0.55
CA LEU A 56 7.95 -9.23 -0.12
C LEU A 56 7.51 -7.79 -0.42
N GLY A 57 6.96 -7.55 -1.61
CA GLY A 57 6.33 -6.28 -1.97
C GLY A 57 5.16 -5.91 -1.04
N GLY A 58 4.37 -6.91 -0.63
CA GLY A 58 3.31 -6.78 0.35
C GLY A 58 3.80 -6.34 1.73
N PHE A 59 4.88 -6.92 2.24
CA PHE A 59 5.49 -6.48 3.50
C PHE A 59 5.99 -5.04 3.44
N GLY A 60 6.50 -4.59 2.29
CA GLY A 60 6.88 -3.20 2.13
C GLY A 60 5.72 -2.20 2.19
N ARG A 61 4.45 -2.64 2.00
CA ARG A 61 3.27 -1.79 2.26
C ARG A 61 3.13 -1.36 3.72
N ALA A 62 3.87 -1.97 4.65
CA ALA A 62 3.98 -1.49 6.02
C ALA A 62 4.40 -0.01 6.11
N ASN A 63 5.06 0.54 5.06
CA ASN A 63 5.34 1.97 4.95
C ASN A 63 4.12 2.87 5.14
N SER A 64 2.94 2.47 4.67
CA SER A 64 1.74 3.31 4.83
C SER A 64 1.37 3.43 6.31
N ALA A 65 1.41 2.31 7.06
CA ALA A 65 1.16 2.30 8.49
C ALA A 65 2.22 3.09 9.27
N LEU A 66 3.50 2.96 8.90
CA LEU A 66 4.59 3.76 9.47
C LEU A 66 4.40 5.26 9.18
N GLY A 67 3.89 5.60 7.98
CA GLY A 67 3.49 6.96 7.58
C GLY A 67 2.50 7.58 8.56
N PHE A 68 1.38 6.91 8.76
CA PHE A 68 0.35 7.35 9.68
C PHE A 68 0.85 7.44 11.12
N ALA A 69 1.66 6.48 11.58
CA ALA A 69 2.25 6.51 12.91
C ALA A 69 3.26 7.64 13.10
N TYR A 70 4.07 7.95 12.07
CA TYR A 70 5.02 9.05 12.09
C TYR A 70 4.30 10.40 12.16
N VAL A 71 3.29 10.62 11.31
CA VAL A 71 2.44 11.83 11.35
C VAL A 71 1.72 11.95 12.68
N ALA A 72 1.19 10.86 13.23
CA ALA A 72 0.51 10.87 14.52
C ALA A 72 1.44 11.30 15.68
N ARG A 73 2.74 10.98 15.62
CA ARG A 73 3.72 11.40 16.63
C ARG A 73 4.32 12.77 16.37
N GLY A 74 4.63 13.11 15.13
CA GLY A 74 5.34 14.33 14.75
C GLY A 74 4.43 15.56 14.56
N CYS A 75 3.15 15.37 14.24
CA CYS A 75 2.25 16.50 13.97
C CYS A 75 1.46 16.95 15.22
N PRO A 76 1.33 18.28 15.43
CA PRO A 76 0.41 18.88 16.38
C PRO A 76 -1.04 18.38 16.20
N ALA A 77 -1.79 18.29 17.30
CA ALA A 77 -3.14 17.71 17.29
C ALA A 77 -4.14 18.49 16.40
N ASN A 78 -3.98 19.81 16.26
CA ASN A 78 -4.82 20.66 15.43
C ASN A 78 -4.61 20.43 13.92
N GLU A 79 -3.43 19.97 13.50
CA GLU A 79 -3.08 19.74 12.09
C GLU A 79 -3.09 18.25 11.71
N ARG A 80 -2.99 17.35 12.69
CA ARG A 80 -2.85 15.90 12.49
C ARG A 80 -3.92 15.32 11.57
N THR A 81 -5.19 15.70 11.75
CA THR A 81 -6.28 15.22 10.89
C THR A 81 -6.06 15.64 9.43
N SER A 82 -5.73 16.91 9.20
CA SER A 82 -5.50 17.44 7.84
C SER A 82 -4.31 16.75 7.15
N VAL A 83 -3.18 16.60 7.86
CA VAL A 83 -1.99 15.92 7.33
C VAL A 83 -2.27 14.44 7.07
N THR A 84 -3.02 13.78 7.96
CA THR A 84 -3.45 12.38 7.79
C THR A 84 -4.34 12.20 6.56
N THR A 85 -5.29 13.11 6.33
CA THR A 85 -6.14 13.12 5.14
C THR A 85 -5.31 13.32 3.87
N LEU A 86 -4.36 14.26 3.87
CA LEU A 86 -3.48 14.49 2.72
C LEU A 86 -2.61 13.27 2.42
N LEU A 87 -2.04 12.63 3.45
CA LEU A 87 -1.26 11.40 3.31
C LEU A 87 -2.09 10.27 2.68
N GLY A 88 -3.32 10.07 3.15
CA GLY A 88 -4.26 9.13 2.54
C GLY A 88 -4.60 9.49 1.09
N GLY A 89 -4.76 10.78 0.78
CA GLY A 89 -4.98 11.28 -0.58
C GLY A 89 -3.83 10.95 -1.53
N VAL A 90 -2.57 11.19 -1.11
CA VAL A 90 -1.37 10.84 -1.89
C VAL A 90 -1.29 9.33 -2.14
N GLN A 91 -1.63 8.50 -1.15
CA GLN A 91 -1.70 7.05 -1.33
C GLN A 91 -2.70 6.65 -2.41
N MET A 92 -3.89 7.27 -2.44
CA MET A 92 -4.90 6.99 -3.48
C MET A 92 -4.46 7.48 -4.86
N ILE A 93 -3.80 8.65 -4.95
CA ILE A 93 -3.22 9.15 -6.20
C ILE A 93 -2.17 8.16 -6.73
N GLY A 94 -1.30 7.62 -5.86
CA GLY A 94 -0.32 6.62 -6.26
C GLY A 94 -0.95 5.35 -6.82
N MET A 95 -1.99 4.83 -6.16
CA MET A 95 -2.77 3.68 -6.67
C MET A 95 -3.48 4.01 -7.98
N ALA A 96 -3.92 5.26 -8.16
CA ALA A 96 -4.57 5.71 -9.38
C ALA A 96 -3.59 5.82 -10.57
N ILE A 97 -2.39 6.34 -10.34
CA ILE A 97 -1.44 6.59 -11.43
C ILE A 97 -0.73 5.30 -11.89
N ALA A 98 -0.61 4.29 -11.01
CA ALA A 98 0.16 3.07 -11.29
C ALA A 98 -0.29 2.30 -12.57
N PRO A 99 -1.58 2.06 -12.83
CA PRO A 99 -2.00 1.37 -14.06
C PRO A 99 -1.71 2.17 -15.35
N LEU A 100 -1.75 3.51 -15.28
CA LEU A 100 -1.40 4.37 -16.43
C LEU A 100 0.08 4.23 -16.79
N PHE A 101 0.96 4.16 -15.78
CA PHE A 101 2.38 3.91 -16.02
C PHE A 101 2.65 2.52 -16.58
N SER A 102 1.86 1.52 -16.21
CA SER A 102 1.96 0.18 -16.82
C SER A 102 1.79 0.21 -18.34
N ALA A 103 0.86 1.04 -18.85
CA ALA A 103 0.65 1.21 -20.28
C ALA A 103 1.84 1.87 -21.00
N CYS A 104 2.68 2.65 -20.31
CA CYS A 104 3.90 3.22 -20.90
C CYS A 104 4.96 2.17 -21.24
N PHE A 105 4.87 0.96 -20.67
CA PHE A 105 5.81 -0.13 -20.94
C PHE A 105 5.41 -1.01 -22.14
N THR A 106 4.32 -0.69 -22.84
CA THR A 106 3.78 -1.49 -23.96
C THR A 106 4.73 -1.70 -25.14
N GLY A 107 5.73 -0.83 -25.31
CA GLY A 107 6.75 -0.92 -26.36
C GLY A 107 8.11 -1.44 -25.89
N VAL A 108 8.23 -1.89 -24.64
CA VAL A 108 9.53 -2.29 -24.08
C VAL A 108 9.83 -3.74 -24.47
N ASN A 109 10.86 -3.90 -25.31
CA ASN A 109 11.37 -5.20 -25.69
C ASN A 109 12.88 -5.10 -25.87
N PHE A 110 13.65 -5.59 -24.89
CA PHE A 110 15.11 -5.65 -24.98
C PHE A 110 15.64 -6.83 -24.16
N SER A 111 16.87 -7.24 -24.41
CA SER A 111 17.54 -8.28 -23.62
C SER A 111 18.80 -7.73 -22.98
N LEU A 112 18.95 -7.96 -21.67
CA LEU A 112 20.11 -7.51 -20.90
C LEU A 112 20.59 -8.64 -20.00
N PHE A 113 21.90 -8.93 -20.00
CA PHE A 113 22.52 -10.01 -19.21
C PHE A 113 21.83 -11.39 -19.34
N GLY A 114 21.32 -11.72 -20.54
CA GLY A 114 20.63 -13.00 -20.78
C GLY A 114 19.18 -13.06 -20.29
N ILE A 115 18.64 -11.96 -19.74
CA ILE A 115 17.24 -11.83 -19.33
C ILE A 115 16.50 -11.01 -20.39
N HIS A 116 15.36 -11.53 -20.86
CA HIS A 116 14.49 -10.82 -21.79
C HIS A 116 13.52 -9.92 -21.02
N PHE A 117 13.61 -8.62 -21.24
CA PHE A 117 12.73 -7.63 -20.66
C PHE A 117 11.60 -7.28 -21.63
N ASP A 118 10.37 -7.44 -21.14
CA ASP A 118 9.12 -7.17 -21.85
C ASP A 118 8.24 -6.22 -21.03
N ASN A 119 7.07 -5.89 -21.60
CA ASN A 119 6.07 -5.02 -20.99
C ASN A 119 5.65 -5.46 -19.58
N LEU A 120 5.72 -6.76 -19.26
CA LEU A 120 5.26 -7.32 -18.00
C LEU A 120 6.35 -7.21 -16.94
N ASN A 121 7.54 -7.73 -17.21
CA ASN A 121 8.63 -7.78 -16.24
C ASN A 121 9.30 -6.41 -16.01
N SER A 122 9.22 -5.49 -16.97
CA SER A 122 9.79 -4.14 -16.87
C SER A 122 9.14 -3.31 -15.76
N VAL A 123 7.90 -3.64 -15.39
CA VAL A 123 7.22 -3.09 -14.22
C VAL A 123 8.00 -3.38 -12.94
N GLY A 124 8.61 -4.57 -12.81
CA GLY A 124 9.45 -4.93 -11.67
C GLY A 124 10.70 -4.04 -11.56
N VAL A 125 11.34 -3.74 -12.69
CA VAL A 125 12.51 -2.83 -12.72
C VAL A 125 12.11 -1.42 -12.31
N PHE A 126 10.97 -0.93 -12.79
CA PHE A 126 10.46 0.38 -12.42
C PHE A 126 10.14 0.48 -10.92
N ILE A 127 9.53 -0.56 -10.35
CA ILE A 127 9.29 -0.68 -8.91
C ILE A 127 10.61 -0.60 -8.14
N VAL A 128 11.66 -1.30 -8.59
CA VAL A 128 13.00 -1.23 -7.96
C VAL A 128 13.55 0.19 -8.00
N ILE A 129 13.52 0.86 -9.15
CA ILE A 129 14.04 2.23 -9.30
C ILE A 129 13.32 3.21 -8.35
N ILE A 130 11.99 3.19 -8.33
CA ILE A 130 11.21 4.09 -7.47
C ILE A 130 11.46 3.80 -5.99
N ASN A 131 11.52 2.54 -5.60
CA ASN A 131 11.74 2.19 -4.19
C ASN A 131 13.16 2.55 -3.74
N VAL A 132 14.18 2.34 -4.59
CA VAL A 132 15.55 2.79 -4.28
C VAL A 132 15.61 4.33 -4.17
N ALA A 133 14.95 5.06 -5.06
CA ALA A 133 14.87 6.52 -4.97
C ALA A 133 14.17 6.96 -3.68
N SER A 134 13.06 6.32 -3.31
CA SER A 134 12.34 6.56 -2.05
C SER A 134 13.23 6.26 -0.83
N GLN A 135 14.01 5.18 -0.89
CA GLN A 135 14.95 4.79 0.15
C GLN A 135 16.04 5.86 0.36
N VAL A 136 16.57 6.43 -0.72
CA VAL A 136 17.53 7.55 -0.66
C VAL A 136 16.88 8.78 -0.02
N VAL A 137 15.64 9.11 -0.40
CA VAL A 137 14.91 10.24 0.18
C VAL A 137 14.70 10.05 1.69
N VAL A 138 14.26 8.87 2.13
CA VAL A 138 14.10 8.56 3.56
C VAL A 138 15.43 8.60 4.30
N TYR A 139 16.50 8.10 3.69
CA TYR A 139 17.81 8.10 4.31
C TYR A 139 18.36 9.52 4.55
N ILE A 140 18.12 10.44 3.61
CA ILE A 140 18.67 11.80 3.66
C ILE A 140 17.75 12.76 4.42
N PHE A 141 16.42 12.67 4.24
CA PHE A 141 15.49 13.72 4.62
C PHE A 141 14.57 13.38 5.79
N LEU A 142 14.46 12.12 6.23
CA LEU A 142 13.57 11.78 7.34
C LEU A 142 14.21 12.23 8.67
N PRO A 143 13.62 13.21 9.38
CA PRO A 143 14.18 13.64 10.65
C PRO A 143 13.81 12.67 11.77
N ASP A 144 14.76 12.47 12.68
CA ASP A 144 14.52 11.71 13.89
C ASP A 144 13.53 12.44 14.80
N LEU A 145 12.51 11.73 15.26
CA LEU A 145 11.62 12.22 16.30
C LEU A 145 12.25 11.93 17.68
N PRO A 146 11.98 12.76 18.70
CA PRO A 146 12.42 12.44 20.05
C PRO A 146 11.88 11.08 20.49
N THR A 147 12.76 10.25 21.05
CA THR A 147 12.38 9.03 21.73
C THR A 147 11.56 9.41 22.96
N VAL A 148 10.40 8.78 23.12
CA VAL A 148 9.72 8.84 24.41
C VAL A 148 10.57 7.95 25.31
N GLU A 149 11.28 8.54 26.29
CA GLU A 149 11.96 7.74 27.30
C GLU A 149 10.92 6.82 27.94
N ASP A 150 11.00 5.53 27.66
CA ASP A 150 10.22 4.53 28.35
C ASP A 150 10.60 4.59 29.82
N LYS A 151 9.75 5.22 30.64
CA LYS A 151 9.80 5.08 32.09
C LYS A 151 9.41 3.64 32.46
N SER A 152 10.29 2.69 32.23
CA SER A 152 10.22 1.36 32.81
C SER A 152 11.64 0.78 32.89
N SER A 153 12.34 1.20 33.94
CA SER A 153 13.40 0.41 34.55
C SER A 153 12.86 -0.96 34.96
N ASN A 154 13.59 -2.02 34.58
CA ASN A 154 13.40 -3.44 34.91
C ASN A 154 12.15 -4.12 34.34
N ASP A 155 12.33 -4.95 33.30
CA ASP A 155 11.64 -6.26 33.17
C ASP A 155 12.18 -7.03 31.94
N ASN A 156 13.33 -7.69 32.10
CA ASN A 156 13.95 -8.52 31.04
C ASN A 156 13.44 -9.98 31.00
N GLU A 157 12.32 -10.31 31.66
CA GLU A 157 11.80 -11.70 31.71
C GLU A 157 10.34 -11.86 31.24
N SER A 158 9.64 -10.78 30.86
CA SER A 158 8.19 -10.80 30.55
C SER A 158 7.82 -10.53 29.08
N GLU A 159 8.79 -10.42 28.16
CA GLU A 159 8.52 -9.95 26.78
C GLU A 159 7.76 -10.95 25.90
N ARG A 160 7.92 -12.27 26.08
CA ARG A 160 7.24 -13.27 25.22
C ARG A 160 5.79 -13.58 25.61
N VAL A 161 5.38 -13.31 26.86
CA VAL A 161 4.01 -13.52 27.34
C VAL A 161 3.11 -12.30 27.02
N SER A 162 3.68 -11.19 26.57
CA SER A 162 2.97 -9.92 26.33
C SER A 162 2.37 -9.79 24.92
N GLU A 163 3.06 -10.24 23.86
CA GLU A 163 2.61 -10.01 22.47
C GLU A 163 1.35 -10.78 22.08
N SER A 164 1.27 -12.10 22.36
CA SER A 164 0.09 -12.91 22.02
C SER A 164 -1.17 -12.35 22.72
N ASN A 165 -1.01 -11.97 23.99
CA ASN A 165 -2.06 -11.32 24.77
C ASN A 165 -2.45 -9.95 24.21
N ARG A 166 -1.51 -9.18 23.63
CA ARG A 166 -1.77 -7.86 23.06
C ARG A 166 -2.61 -7.92 21.78
N TRP A 167 -2.31 -8.84 20.86
CA TRP A 167 -3.12 -9.06 19.66
C TRP A 167 -4.54 -9.53 20.01
N LEU A 168 -4.65 -10.48 20.94
CA LEU A 168 -5.95 -10.95 21.46
C LEU A 168 -6.74 -9.82 22.14
N GLN A 169 -6.08 -8.94 22.89
CA GLN A 169 -6.72 -7.77 23.49
C GLN A 169 -7.19 -6.75 22.45
N MET A 170 -6.43 -6.52 21.37
CA MET A 170 -6.86 -5.66 20.27
C MET A 170 -8.10 -6.22 19.57
N PHE A 171 -8.08 -7.51 19.17
CA PHE A 171 -9.25 -8.15 18.57
C PHE A 171 -10.46 -8.15 19.51
N ARG A 172 -10.23 -8.39 20.80
CA ARG A 172 -11.29 -8.33 21.82
C ARG A 172 -11.87 -6.92 21.95
N SER A 173 -11.04 -5.87 21.85
CA SER A 173 -11.49 -4.48 21.90
C SER A 173 -12.31 -4.11 20.68
N ILE A 174 -11.87 -4.52 19.48
CA ILE A 174 -12.61 -4.36 18.22
C ILE A 174 -13.97 -5.08 18.28
N ALA A 175 -14.02 -6.29 18.83
CA ALA A 175 -15.26 -7.07 18.92
C ALA A 175 -16.22 -6.59 20.01
N ARG A 176 -15.71 -6.01 21.10
CA ARG A 176 -16.51 -5.65 22.28
C ARG A 176 -17.05 -4.23 22.24
N ASP A 177 -16.34 -3.29 21.61
CA ASP A 177 -16.76 -1.89 21.52
C ASP A 177 -17.31 -1.57 20.12
N PRO A 178 -18.63 -1.38 19.95
CA PRO A 178 -19.23 -1.01 18.66
C PRO A 178 -18.67 0.28 18.06
N HIS A 179 -18.21 1.24 18.87
CA HIS A 179 -17.64 2.51 18.39
C HIS A 179 -16.28 2.31 17.69
N VAL A 180 -15.58 1.22 17.99
CA VAL A 180 -14.32 0.84 17.34
C VAL A 180 -14.56 -0.24 16.27
N GLY A 181 -15.40 -1.22 16.58
CA GLY A 181 -15.69 -2.36 15.72
C GLY A 181 -16.35 -2.00 14.40
N ILE A 182 -17.34 -1.10 14.42
CA ILE A 182 -18.09 -0.72 13.21
C ILE A 182 -17.19 0.01 12.20
N PRO A 183 -16.41 1.05 12.58
CA PRO A 183 -15.42 1.65 11.67
C PRO A 183 -14.40 0.66 11.13
N PHE A 184 -13.90 -0.25 11.97
CA PHE A 184 -12.92 -1.25 11.54
C PHE A 184 -13.49 -2.19 10.47
N LEU A 185 -14.70 -2.72 10.71
CA LEU A 185 -15.39 -3.61 9.78
C LEU A 185 -15.69 -2.90 8.45
N THR A 186 -16.20 -1.67 8.50
CA THR A 186 -16.54 -0.90 7.29
C THR A 186 -15.31 -0.58 6.46
N ILE A 187 -14.19 -0.17 7.08
CA ILE A 187 -12.92 0.04 6.38
C ILE A 187 -12.42 -1.26 5.77
N PHE A 188 -12.47 -2.39 6.50
CA PHE A 188 -12.08 -3.70 5.98
C PHE A 188 -12.92 -4.08 4.75
N THR A 189 -14.24 -4.04 4.88
CA THR A 189 -15.16 -4.40 3.77
C THR A 189 -14.91 -3.52 2.55
N PHE A 190 -14.74 -2.21 2.73
CA PHE A 190 -14.47 -1.31 1.61
C PHE A 190 -13.15 -1.64 0.90
N ASN A 191 -12.06 -1.78 1.66
CA ASN A 191 -10.74 -2.10 1.09
C ASN A 191 -10.70 -3.51 0.46
N PHE A 192 -11.37 -4.48 1.07
CA PHE A 192 -11.48 -5.83 0.53
C PHE A 192 -12.20 -5.85 -0.81
N ASN A 193 -13.38 -5.21 -0.90
CA ASN A 193 -14.13 -5.13 -2.17
C ASN A 193 -13.31 -4.44 -3.26
N TRP A 194 -12.64 -3.34 -2.92
CA TRP A 194 -11.76 -2.63 -3.84
C TRP A 194 -10.66 -3.54 -4.40
N GLN A 195 -9.88 -4.17 -3.52
CA GLN A 195 -8.77 -5.03 -3.92
C GLN A 195 -9.24 -6.29 -4.65
N PHE A 196 -10.40 -6.82 -4.28
CA PHE A 196 -10.99 -8.00 -4.90
C PHE A 196 -11.40 -7.72 -6.35
N ILE A 197 -12.08 -6.60 -6.62
CA ILE A 197 -12.45 -6.18 -7.97
C ILE A 197 -11.20 -5.95 -8.82
N GLU A 198 -10.21 -5.22 -8.31
CA GLU A 198 -8.96 -4.94 -9.01
C GLU A 198 -8.23 -6.23 -9.41
N THR A 199 -8.19 -7.21 -8.51
CA THR A 199 -7.51 -8.49 -8.76
C THR A 199 -8.31 -9.40 -9.70
N ALA A 200 -9.64 -9.41 -9.59
CA ALA A 200 -10.51 -10.23 -10.41
C ALA A 200 -10.66 -9.71 -11.84
N LEU A 201 -10.42 -8.41 -12.09
CA LEU A 201 -10.60 -7.80 -13.40
C LEU A 201 -9.76 -8.47 -14.49
N ALA A 202 -8.48 -8.76 -14.21
CA ALA A 202 -7.58 -9.36 -15.20
C ALA A 202 -8.05 -10.75 -15.70
N PRO A 203 -8.31 -11.76 -14.85
CA PRO A 203 -8.80 -13.05 -15.32
C PRO A 203 -10.21 -12.97 -15.93
N VAL A 204 -11.10 -12.14 -15.40
CA VAL A 204 -12.47 -11.98 -15.91
C VAL A 204 -12.47 -11.35 -17.31
N SER A 205 -11.67 -10.32 -17.52
CA SER A 205 -11.59 -9.64 -18.82
C SER A 205 -10.93 -10.52 -19.88
N PHE A 206 -9.97 -11.36 -19.50
CA PHE A 206 -9.40 -12.37 -20.38
C PHE A 206 -10.44 -13.42 -20.80
N ASP A 207 -11.21 -13.98 -19.85
CA ASP A 207 -12.24 -15.00 -20.14
C ASP A 207 -13.38 -14.46 -21.00
N VAL A 208 -13.89 -13.26 -20.68
CA VAL A 208 -15.09 -12.71 -21.32
C VAL A 208 -14.79 -11.95 -22.61
N PHE A 209 -13.70 -11.17 -22.64
CA PHE A 209 -13.39 -10.28 -23.76
C PHE A 209 -12.14 -10.68 -24.54
N GLY A 210 -11.37 -11.66 -24.07
CA GLY A 210 -10.06 -11.99 -24.65
C GLY A 210 -9.02 -10.89 -24.47
N TRP A 211 -9.23 -9.97 -23.52
CA TRP A 211 -8.35 -8.82 -23.31
C TRP A 211 -6.99 -9.24 -22.76
N GLY A 212 -5.94 -8.63 -23.31
CA GLY A 212 -4.58 -8.79 -22.83
C GLY A 212 -4.26 -7.83 -21.67
N PRO A 213 -3.03 -7.91 -21.15
CA PRO A 213 -2.58 -7.07 -20.04
C PRO A 213 -2.65 -5.56 -20.34
N VAL A 214 -2.53 -5.18 -21.61
CA VAL A 214 -2.49 -3.79 -22.07
C VAL A 214 -3.88 -3.15 -22.01
N GLU A 215 -4.89 -3.84 -22.53
CA GLU A 215 -6.28 -3.40 -22.50
C GLU A 215 -6.78 -3.25 -21.06
N VAL A 216 -6.43 -4.21 -20.19
CA VAL A 216 -6.74 -4.16 -18.76
C VAL A 216 -6.08 -2.95 -18.09
N ALA A 217 -4.82 -2.67 -18.43
CA ALA A 217 -4.11 -1.49 -17.90
C ALA A 217 -4.78 -0.18 -18.32
N TYR A 218 -5.28 -0.07 -19.55
CA TYR A 218 -6.03 1.13 -19.99
C TYR A 218 -7.32 1.33 -19.19
N VAL A 219 -8.11 0.26 -18.99
CA VAL A 219 -9.35 0.36 -18.21
C VAL A 219 -9.08 0.73 -16.76
N LEU A 220 -8.08 0.09 -16.14
CA LEU A 220 -7.66 0.46 -14.79
C LEU A 220 -7.18 1.91 -14.73
N GLY A 221 -6.40 2.37 -15.71
CA GLY A 221 -5.94 3.76 -15.78
C GLY A 221 -7.08 4.78 -15.89
N VAL A 222 -8.11 4.48 -16.69
CA VAL A 222 -9.31 5.32 -16.79
C VAL A 222 -10.10 5.31 -15.47
N MET A 223 -10.29 4.14 -14.85
CA MET A 223 -10.96 4.00 -13.55
C MET A 223 -10.27 4.86 -12.49
N SER A 224 -8.95 4.79 -12.45
CA SER A 224 -8.12 5.57 -11.56
C SER A 224 -8.27 7.09 -11.73
N PHE A 225 -8.36 7.57 -12.98
CA PHE A 225 -8.63 8.97 -13.26
C PHE A 225 -10.02 9.41 -12.79
N ILE A 226 -11.04 8.56 -12.99
CA ILE A 226 -12.41 8.81 -12.50
C ILE A 226 -12.44 8.89 -10.97
N VAL A 227 -11.73 7.99 -10.29
CA VAL A 227 -11.64 7.98 -8.82
C VAL A 227 -10.98 9.26 -8.31
N PHE A 228 -9.89 9.71 -8.96
CA PHE A 228 -9.25 10.97 -8.63
C PHE A 228 -10.20 12.17 -8.78
N LEU A 229 -10.96 12.24 -9.87
CA LEU A 229 -11.99 13.28 -10.06
C LEU A 229 -13.09 13.19 -9.00
N GLY A 230 -13.50 11.98 -8.62
CA GLY A 230 -14.46 11.75 -7.53
C GLY A 230 -13.95 12.30 -6.20
N MET A 231 -12.70 12.00 -5.83
CA MET A 231 -12.09 12.52 -4.60
C MET A 231 -11.97 14.05 -4.62
N ALA A 232 -11.54 14.64 -5.72
CA ALA A 232 -11.45 16.10 -5.87
C ALA A 232 -12.84 16.75 -5.73
N SER A 233 -13.87 16.11 -6.27
CA SER A 233 -15.27 16.57 -6.17
C SER A 233 -15.79 16.50 -4.73
N VAL A 234 -15.57 15.37 -4.05
CA VAL A 234 -15.95 15.20 -2.64
C VAL A 234 -15.22 16.21 -1.75
N HIS A 235 -13.93 16.43 -1.98
CA HIS A 235 -13.15 17.44 -1.26
C HIS A 235 -13.72 18.85 -1.46
N ASN A 236 -14.04 19.24 -2.70
CA ASN A 236 -14.64 20.54 -3.03
C ASN A 236 -16.02 20.71 -2.37
N LEU A 237 -16.85 19.67 -2.36
CA LEU A 237 -18.17 19.70 -1.71
C LEU A 237 -18.06 19.77 -0.18
N SER A 238 -17.12 19.04 0.41
CA SER A 238 -16.83 19.11 1.84
C SER A 238 -16.35 20.52 2.24
N GLN A 239 -15.47 21.15 1.46
CA GLN A 239 -15.05 22.54 1.68
C GLN A 239 -16.19 23.55 1.56
N LYS A 240 -17.22 23.26 0.75
CA LYS A 240 -18.44 24.08 0.64
C LYS A 240 -19.42 23.88 1.81
N GLY A 241 -19.05 23.09 2.82
CA GLY A 241 -19.85 22.87 4.02
C GLY A 241 -20.95 21.83 3.85
N VAL A 242 -20.89 20.99 2.81
CA VAL A 242 -21.81 19.85 2.69
C VAL A 242 -21.48 18.86 3.83
N PRO A 243 -22.47 18.45 4.64
CA PRO A 243 -22.20 17.54 5.75
C PRO A 243 -21.73 16.17 5.25
N ASP A 244 -20.73 15.60 5.93
CA ASP A 244 -20.11 14.32 5.59
C ASP A 244 -21.12 13.18 5.44
N PHE A 245 -22.20 13.21 6.24
CA PHE A 245 -23.28 12.24 6.15
C PHE A 245 -23.97 12.22 4.77
N GLN A 246 -24.21 13.39 4.17
CA GLN A 246 -24.83 13.49 2.84
C GLN A 246 -23.88 12.98 1.75
N LEU A 247 -22.59 13.34 1.86
CA LEU A 247 -21.56 12.85 0.93
C LEU A 247 -21.46 11.32 0.97
N LEU A 248 -21.49 10.74 2.17
CA LEU A 248 -21.47 9.30 2.38
C LEU A 248 -22.72 8.62 1.80
N LEU A 249 -23.90 9.21 2.01
CA LEU A 249 -25.17 8.69 1.49
C LEU A 249 -25.20 8.70 -0.04
N TRP A 250 -24.75 9.79 -0.68
CA TRP A 250 -24.65 9.88 -2.13
C TRP A 250 -23.65 8.85 -2.69
N GLY A 251 -22.51 8.66 -2.03
CA GLY A 251 -21.54 7.63 -2.41
C GLY A 251 -22.11 6.22 -2.33
N LEU A 252 -22.82 5.88 -1.25
CA LEU A 252 -23.47 4.58 -1.08
C LEU A 252 -24.59 4.33 -2.11
N ALA A 253 -25.40 5.35 -2.39
CA ALA A 253 -26.45 5.26 -3.40
C ALA A 253 -25.88 5.04 -4.81
N ALA A 254 -24.85 5.79 -5.18
CA ALA A 254 -24.15 5.64 -6.46
C ALA A 254 -23.51 4.25 -6.60
N ASN A 255 -22.87 3.76 -5.53
CA ASN A 255 -22.26 2.43 -5.49
C ASN A 255 -23.30 1.31 -5.66
N THR A 256 -24.43 1.40 -4.96
CA THR A 256 -25.53 0.44 -5.07
C THR A 256 -26.10 0.43 -6.49
N PHE A 257 -26.35 1.61 -7.05
CA PHE A 257 -26.83 1.74 -8.43
C PHE A 257 -25.84 1.14 -9.44
N ALA A 258 -24.54 1.40 -9.28
CA ALA A 258 -23.49 0.87 -10.16
C ALA A 258 -23.46 -0.67 -10.13
N TYR A 259 -23.55 -1.29 -8.95
CA TYR A 259 -23.59 -2.76 -8.85
C TYR A 259 -24.87 -3.36 -9.44
N MET A 260 -26.03 -2.71 -9.24
CA MET A 260 -27.27 -3.16 -9.88
C MET A 260 -27.17 -3.07 -11.40
N LEU A 261 -26.63 -1.97 -11.93
CA LEU A 261 -26.43 -1.78 -13.36
C LEU A 261 -25.46 -2.83 -13.93
N LEU A 262 -24.37 -3.12 -13.23
CA LEU A 262 -23.43 -4.18 -13.62
C LEU A 262 -24.12 -5.54 -13.65
N PHE A 263 -24.94 -5.87 -12.64
CA PHE A 263 -25.71 -7.11 -12.61
C PHE A 263 -26.68 -7.23 -13.80
N PHE A 264 -27.38 -6.16 -14.17
CA PHE A 264 -28.31 -6.18 -15.31
C PHE A 264 -27.60 -6.21 -16.68
N LEU A 265 -26.45 -5.54 -16.79
CA LEU A 265 -25.63 -5.55 -18.01
C LEU A 265 -24.81 -6.83 -18.16
N TRP A 266 -24.62 -7.59 -17.08
CA TRP A 266 -23.95 -8.89 -17.09
C TRP A 266 -24.82 -9.95 -17.77
N ARG A 267 -24.94 -9.87 -19.08
CA ARG A 267 -25.47 -10.95 -19.92
C ARG A 267 -24.32 -11.66 -20.58
N ARG A 268 -24.08 -12.91 -20.18
CA ARG A 268 -23.22 -13.82 -20.94
C ARG A 268 -23.80 -13.95 -22.35
N LYS A 269 -23.02 -13.55 -23.36
CA LYS A 269 -23.25 -13.96 -24.75
C LYS A 269 -22.70 -15.37 -24.94
#